data_AF-A0A447TBS5-F1
#
_entry.id   AF-A0A447TBS5-F1
#
_cell.length_a   1.000
_cell.length_b   1.000
_cell.length_c   1.000
_cell.angle_alpha   90.00
_cell.angle_beta   90.00
_cell.angle_gamma   90.00
#
_symmetry.space_group_name_H-M   'P 1'
#
loop_
_entity.id
_entity.type
_entity.pdbx_description
1 polymer ?
#
loop_
_entity_poly.entity_id
_entity_poly.type
_entity_poly.pdbx_seq_one_letter_code
_entity_poly.pdbx_strand_id
1 'polypeptide(L)'
;MAVLDVILRDEVGHVLIGNRWFVRLCRERGLEPQATFRGLLEQHAMQLHPGDYNLGARAAAGFFSDELEALARLTESVSDGR
;
A
#
# COMPACT_ATOMS: atom_id res chain seq x y z
N MET A 1 17.51 -15.49 -5.98
CA MET A 1 16.65 -15.87 -7.12
C MET A 1 16.48 -14.63 -7.99
N ALA A 2 17.37 -14.39 -8.95
CA ALA A 2 17.55 -13.07 -9.58
C ALA A 2 16.33 -12.49 -10.31
N VAL A 3 15.40 -13.32 -10.82
CA VAL A 3 14.22 -12.83 -11.56
C VAL A 3 13.20 -12.14 -10.66
N LEU A 4 12.98 -12.66 -9.44
CA LEU A 4 12.00 -12.08 -8.51
C LEU A 4 12.48 -10.73 -7.97
N ASP A 5 13.80 -10.55 -7.83
CA ASP A 5 14.39 -9.28 -7.38
C ASP A 5 14.19 -8.17 -8.43
N VAL A 6 14.29 -8.52 -9.72
CA VAL A 6 13.99 -7.59 -10.83
C VAL A 6 12.51 -7.20 -10.81
N ILE A 7 11.61 -8.18 -10.73
CA ILE A 7 10.16 -7.93 -10.67
C ILE A 7 9.82 -7.05 -9.47
N LEU A 8 10.36 -7.35 -8.28
CA LEU A 8 10.10 -6.56 -7.07
C LEU A 8 10.55 -5.11 -7.23
N ARG A 9 11.75 -4.88 -7.79
CA ARG A 9 12.25 -3.52 -8.05
C ARG A 9 11.32 -2.75 -8.98
N ASP A 10 10.90 -3.38 -10.07
CA ASP A 10 10.04 -2.76 -11.07
C ASP A 10 8.66 -2.44 -10.48
N GLU A 11 8.09 -3.34 -9.70
CA GLU A 11 6.80 -3.12 -9.02
C GLU A 11 6.88 -2.01 -7.96
N VAL A 12 7.96 -1.90 -7.19
CA VAL A 12 8.16 -0.76 -6.27
C VAL A 12 8.15 0.57 -7.04
N GLY A 13 8.86 0.64 -8.17
CA GLY A 13 8.89 1.82 -9.02
C GLY A 13 7.53 2.15 -9.63
N HIS A 14 6.82 1.14 -10.13
CA HIS A 14 5.50 1.26 -10.72
C HIS A 14 4.49 1.82 -9.71
N VAL A 15 4.43 1.23 -8.51
CA VAL A 15 3.50 1.66 -7.45
C VAL A 15 3.85 3.07 -6.97
N LEU A 16 5.13 3.41 -6.82
CA LEU A 16 5.56 4.78 -6.46
C LEU A 16 5.04 5.84 -7.44
N ILE A 17 5.12 5.56 -8.74
CA ILE A 17 4.62 6.48 -9.78
C ILE A 17 3.10 6.63 -9.67
N GLY A 18 2.37 5.52 -9.51
CA GLY A 18 0.93 5.54 -9.33
C GLY A 18 0.51 6.35 -8.10
N ASN A 19 1.17 6.15 -6.97
CA ASN A 19 0.90 6.85 -5.72
C ASN A 19 1.15 8.37 -5.84
N ARG A 20 2.23 8.79 -6.50
CA ARG A 20 2.50 10.21 -6.79
C ARG A 20 1.37 10.87 -7.57
N TRP A 21 0.87 10.19 -8.61
CA TRP A 21 -0.27 10.68 -9.40
C TRP A 21 -1.55 10.73 -8.58
N PHE A 22 -1.83 9.69 -7.81
CA PHE A 22 -2.99 9.64 -6.92
C PHE A 22 -3.02 10.81 -5.93
N VAL A 23 -1.92 11.04 -5.21
CA VAL A 23 -1.78 12.15 -4.27
C VAL A 23 -1.91 13.50 -4.98
N ARG A 24 -1.28 13.65 -6.15
CA ARG A 24 -1.38 14.88 -6.96
C ARG A 24 -2.83 15.18 -7.33
N LEU A 25 -3.56 14.20 -7.84
CA LEU A 25 -4.95 14.34 -8.27
C LEU A 25 -5.90 14.59 -7.09
N CYS A 26 -5.67 13.95 -5.94
CA CYS A 26 -6.44 14.24 -4.72
C CYS A 26 -6.27 15.72 -4.33
N ARG A 27 -5.03 16.21 -4.29
CA ARG A 27 -4.73 17.62 -3.97
C ARG A 27 -5.35 18.61 -4.95
N GLU A 28 -5.31 18.32 -6.26
CA GLU A 28 -5.98 19.16 -7.28
C GLU A 28 -7.49 19.26 -7.07
N ARG A 29 -8.10 18.21 -6.53
CA ARG A 29 -9.54 18.11 -6.28
C ARG A 29 -9.94 18.56 -4.87
N GLY A 30 -8.99 19.01 -4.05
CA GLY A 30 -9.24 19.37 -2.65
C GLY A 30 -9.58 18.16 -1.75
N LEU A 31 -9.18 16.96 -2.15
CA LEU A 31 -9.40 15.73 -1.42
C LEU A 31 -8.18 15.38 -0.55
N GLU A 32 -8.44 14.88 0.65
CA GLU A 32 -7.40 14.29 1.51
C GLU A 32 -7.06 12.89 0.94
N PRO A 33 -5.81 12.65 0.47
CA PRO A 33 -5.47 11.44 -0.27
C PRO A 33 -5.80 10.16 0.48
N GLN A 34 -5.55 10.11 1.78
CA GLN A 34 -5.65 8.88 2.51
C GLN A 34 -7.09 8.46 2.79
N ALA A 35 -7.91 9.39 3.28
CA ALA A 35 -9.35 9.19 3.44
C ALA A 35 -10.00 8.83 2.10
N THR A 36 -9.53 9.44 1.00
CA THR A 36 -9.99 9.11 -0.35
C THR A 36 -9.62 7.68 -0.72
N PHE A 37 -8.40 7.25 -0.44
CA PHE A 37 -7.97 5.88 -0.72
C PHE A 37 -8.80 4.86 0.07
N ARG A 38 -9.02 5.08 1.37
CA ARG A 38 -9.87 4.22 2.20
C ARG A 38 -11.31 4.15 1.66
N GLY A 39 -11.89 5.30 1.31
CA GLY A 39 -13.23 5.35 0.71
C GLY A 39 -13.32 4.62 -0.62
N LEU A 40 -12.27 4.66 -1.44
CA LEU A 40 -12.21 3.90 -2.70
C LEU A 40 -12.12 2.39 -2.46
N LEU A 41 -11.38 1.95 -1.45
CA LEU A 41 -11.34 0.53 -1.07
C LEU A 41 -12.74 0.04 -0.69
N GLU A 42 -13.46 0.80 0.13
CA GLU A 42 -14.84 0.49 0.52
C GLU A 42 -15.79 0.49 -0.69
N GLN A 43 -15.74 1.54 -1.52
CA GLN A 43 -16.59 1.69 -2.71
C GLN A 43 -16.44 0.51 -3.68
N HIS A 44 -15.23 -0.04 -3.79
CA HIS A 44 -14.92 -1.15 -4.70
C HIS A 44 -14.90 -2.52 -4.00
N ALA A 45 -15.39 -2.61 -2.76
CA ALA A 45 -15.41 -3.84 -1.95
C ALA A 45 -14.03 -4.52 -1.85
N MET A 46 -12.95 -3.72 -1.83
CA MET A 46 -11.59 -4.20 -1.68
C MET A 46 -11.26 -4.37 -0.20
N GLN A 47 -10.80 -5.57 0.16
CA GLN A 47 -10.39 -5.90 1.52
C GLN A 47 -8.89 -6.22 1.57
N LEU A 48 -8.20 -5.67 2.57
CA LEU A 48 -6.85 -6.08 2.91
C LEU A 48 -6.93 -7.37 3.71
N HIS A 49 -6.22 -8.39 3.25
CA HIS A 49 -6.21 -9.70 3.90
C HIS A 49 -5.02 -9.78 4.88
N PRO A 50 -5.12 -10.53 5.98
CA PRO A 50 -3.95 -10.87 6.78
C PRO A 50 -2.87 -11.54 5.90
N GLY A 51 -1.62 -11.12 6.01
CA GLY A 51 -0.53 -11.68 5.21
C GLY A 51 0.84 -11.14 5.59
N ASP A 52 1.90 -11.80 5.13
CA ASP A 52 3.27 -11.32 5.32
C ASP A 52 3.60 -10.23 4.30
N TYR A 53 3.24 -9.00 4.66
CA TYR A 53 3.46 -7.85 3.82
C TYR A 53 4.93 -7.40 3.84
N ASN A 54 5.53 -7.24 2.65
CA ASN A 54 6.80 -6.54 2.51
C ASN A 54 6.61 -5.03 2.79
N LEU A 55 6.74 -4.63 4.05
CA LEU A 55 6.57 -3.25 4.51
C LEU A 55 7.67 -2.33 3.97
N GLY A 56 8.90 -2.82 3.82
CA GLY A 56 10.02 -2.06 3.27
C GLY A 56 9.79 -1.63 1.81
N ALA A 57 9.29 -2.56 0.99
CA ALA A 57 8.91 -2.27 -0.39
C ALA A 57 7.76 -1.25 -0.48
N ARG A 58 6.78 -1.33 0.41
CA ARG A 58 5.64 -0.39 0.46
C ARG A 58 6.05 1.00 0.93
N ALA A 59 6.92 1.08 1.93
CA ALA A 59 7.52 2.35 2.34
C ALA A 59 8.30 3.00 1.19
N ALA A 60 9.09 2.21 0.45
CA ALA A 60 9.79 2.69 -0.74
C ALA A 60 8.84 3.11 -1.88
N ALA A 61 7.66 2.49 -1.96
CA ALA A 61 6.59 2.88 -2.88
C ALA A 61 5.76 4.10 -2.41
N GLY A 62 6.09 4.69 -1.26
CA GLY A 62 5.52 5.93 -0.77
C GLY A 62 4.22 5.78 0.04
N PHE A 63 3.94 4.59 0.58
CA PHE A 63 2.81 4.40 1.50
C PHE A 63 2.93 5.31 2.72
N PHE A 64 1.80 5.79 3.23
CA PHE A 64 1.74 6.60 4.44
C PHE A 64 2.05 5.76 5.68
N SER A 65 2.58 6.40 6.72
CA SER A 65 3.01 5.70 7.95
C SER A 65 1.90 4.87 8.58
N ASP A 66 0.69 5.40 8.62
CA ASP A 66 -0.47 4.72 9.21
C ASP A 66 -1.07 3.64 8.30
N GLU A 67 -0.87 3.71 6.97
CA GLU A 67 -1.12 2.57 6.08
C GLU A 67 -0.15 1.42 6.39
N LEU A 68 1.13 1.73 6.61
CA LEU A 68 2.15 0.74 6.99
C LEU A 68 1.83 0.13 8.37
N GLU A 69 1.39 0.93 9.33
CA GLU A 69 0.94 0.43 10.64
C GLU A 69 -0.30 -0.47 10.52
N ALA A 70 -1.27 -0.12 9.68
CA ALA A 70 -2.45 -0.95 9.45
C ALA A 70 -2.06 -2.31 8.85
N LEU A 71 -1.15 -2.32 7.88
CA LEU A 71 -0.62 -3.56 7.30
C LEU A 71 0.20 -4.36 8.32
N ALA A 72 1.01 -3.71 9.15
CA ALA A 72 1.77 -4.38 10.21
C ALA A 72 0.86 -5.13 11.20
N ARG A 73 -0.24 -4.49 11.65
CA ARG A 73 -1.24 -5.14 12.51
C ARG A 73 -1.90 -6.36 11.84
N LEU A 74 -2.14 -6.30 10.53
CA LEU A 74 -2.66 -7.44 9.76
C LEU A 74 -1.65 -8.57 9.65
N THR A 75 -0.35 -8.27 9.56
CA THR A 75 0.72 -9.29 9.59
C THR A 75 0.78 -10.00 10.95
N GLU A 76 0.65 -9.26 12.05
CA GLU A 76 0.65 -9.82 13.41
C GLU A 76 -0.51 -10.80 13.64
N SER A 77 -1.69 -10.51 13.08
CA SER A 77 -2.86 -11.38 13.17
C SER A 77 -2.70 -12.75 12.48
N VAL A 78 -1.76 -12.87 11.52
CA VAL A 78 -1.41 -14.16 10.91
C VAL A 78 -0.54 -15.00 11.85
N SER A 79 0.23 -14.34 12.72
CA SER A 79 1.18 -15.00 13.61
C SER A 79 0.52 -15.62 14.85
N ASP A 80 -0.64 -15.08 15.27
CA ASP A 80 -1.42 -15.57 16.43
C ASP A 80 -2.29 -16.81 16.11
N GLY A 81 -2.29 -17.26 14.84
CA GLY A 81 -3.04 -18.44 14.36
C GLY A 81 -2.20 -19.70 14.12
N ARG A 82 -0.95 -19.74 14.60
CA ARG A 82 -0.05 -20.91 14.50
C ARG A 82 0.17 -21.61 15.83
#